data_AF-A0A101VG51-F1
#
_entry.id   AF-A0A101VG51-F1
#
_cell.length_a   1.000
_cell.length_b   1.000
_cell.length_c   1.000
_cell.angle_alpha   90.00
_cell.angle_beta   90.00
_cell.angle_gamma   90.00
#
_symmetry.space_group_name_H-M   'P 1'
#
loop_
_entity.id
_entity.type
_entity.pdbx_description
1 polymer ?
#
loop_
_entity_poly.entity_id
_entity_poly.type
_entity_poly.pdbx_seq_one_letter_code
_entity_poly.pdbx_strand_id
1 'polypeptide(L)'
;MNAGANLSVTDLRRAARHPVDFPVIAEHRRLGDLKLHVANLSAHGFMVDDAEGLQRGDRVIIRLPVVGRIEAYVIWCHDERAGFQFERIIRLDDFMAVIDQLQPNPRLRRLR
;
A
#
# COMPACT_ATOMS: atom_id res chain seq x y z
N MET A 1 26.14 -0.16 -17.58
CA MET A 1 25.67 -1.35 -16.85
C MET A 1 24.64 -0.91 -15.83
N ASN A 2 23.36 -0.85 -16.20
CA ASN A 2 22.27 -0.62 -15.23
C ASN A 2 21.50 -1.93 -15.10
N ALA A 3 21.96 -2.80 -14.20
CA ALA A 3 21.16 -3.94 -13.76
C ALA A 3 20.09 -3.41 -12.80
N GLY A 4 19.00 -2.86 -13.37
CA GLY A 4 17.77 -2.65 -12.62
C GLY A 4 17.28 -4.03 -12.20
N ALA A 5 17.43 -4.37 -10.92
CA ALA A 5 16.97 -5.64 -10.39
C ALA A 5 15.47 -5.75 -10.63
N ASN A 6 15.09 -6.56 -11.61
CA ASN A 6 13.69 -6.85 -11.93
C ASN A 6 13.22 -7.89 -10.90
N LEU A 7 12.87 -7.40 -9.70
CA LEU A 7 12.36 -8.24 -8.62
C LEU A 7 11.09 -8.93 -9.13
N SER A 8 11.05 -10.26 -9.05
CA SER A 8 9.86 -11.00 -9.45
C SER A 8 8.68 -10.66 -8.53
N VAL A 9 7.45 -10.79 -9.04
CA VAL A 9 6.22 -10.65 -8.21
C VAL A 9 6.29 -11.53 -6.95
N THR A 10 7.00 -12.66 -7.03
CA THR A 10 7.23 -13.58 -5.91
C THR A 10 8.18 -13.00 -4.86
N ASP A 11 9.23 -12.29 -5.26
CA ASP A 11 10.17 -11.64 -4.33
C ASP A 11 9.53 -10.44 -3.63
N LEU A 12 8.70 -9.67 -4.34
CA LEU A 12 7.89 -8.60 -3.76
C LEU A 12 6.91 -9.11 -2.71
N ARG A 13 6.41 -10.35 -2.86
CA ARG A 13 5.54 -11.01 -1.87
C ARG A 13 6.28 -11.47 -0.62
N ARG A 14 7.62 -11.60 -0.64
CA ARG A 14 8.43 -11.94 0.54
C ARG A 14 8.75 -10.75 1.45
N ALA A 15 8.50 -9.51 1.00
CA ALA A 15 8.52 -8.38 1.91
C ALA A 15 7.49 -8.60 3.02
N ALA A 16 7.91 -8.55 4.28
CA ALA A 16 7.02 -8.73 5.42
C ALA A 16 5.83 -7.75 5.31
N ARG A 17 4.61 -8.29 5.24
CA ARG A 17 3.38 -7.51 5.18
C ARG A 17 2.81 -7.39 6.58
N HIS A 18 2.55 -6.15 7.00
CA HIS A 18 1.96 -5.84 8.28
C HIS A 18 0.46 -5.59 8.08
N PRO A 19 -0.43 -6.33 8.76
CA PRO A 19 -1.84 -6.01 8.80
C PRO A 19 -2.05 -4.63 9.41
N VAL A 20 -2.86 -3.81 8.76
CA VAL A 20 -3.21 -2.45 9.20
C VAL A 20 -4.70 -2.21 8.95
N ASP A 21 -5.24 -1.18 9.59
CA ASP A 21 -6.60 -0.64 9.36
C ASP A 21 -6.37 0.85 9.15
N PHE A 22 -6.22 1.22 7.88
CA PHE A 22 -5.76 2.54 7.52
C PHE A 22 -6.66 3.12 6.41
N PRO A 23 -7.76 3.80 6.79
CA PRO A 23 -8.55 4.57 5.85
C PRO A 23 -7.74 5.75 5.32
N VAL A 24 -7.70 5.91 4.00
CA VAL A 24 -6.91 6.93 3.32
C VAL A 24 -7.70 7.57 2.20
N ILE A 25 -7.46 8.87 1.98
CA ILE A 25 -7.87 9.54 0.75
C ILE A 25 -6.74 9.39 -0.26
N ALA A 26 -7.05 8.76 -1.38
CA ALA A 26 -6.13 8.52 -2.48
C ALA A 26 -6.49 9.42 -3.67
N GLU A 27 -5.53 10.19 -4.17
CA GLU A 27 -5.75 11.06 -5.33
C GLU A 27 -5.55 10.24 -6.61
N HIS A 28 -6.61 10.09 -7.41
CA HIS A 28 -6.58 9.40 -8.69
C HIS A 28 -6.77 10.40 -9.84
N ARG A 29 -5.90 10.35 -10.85
CA ARG A 29 -5.87 11.34 -11.96
C ARG A 29 -7.21 11.55 -12.67
N ARG A 30 -7.94 10.46 -12.96
CA ARG A 30 -9.23 10.49 -13.68
C ARG A 30 -10.47 10.54 -12.78
N LEU A 31 -10.46 9.78 -11.69
CA LEU A 31 -11.61 9.61 -10.79
C LEU A 31 -11.68 10.69 -9.69
N GLY A 32 -10.62 11.48 -9.51
CA GLY A 32 -10.51 12.42 -8.40
C GLY A 32 -10.11 11.71 -7.10
N ASP A 33 -10.57 12.24 -5.97
CA ASP A 33 -10.26 11.69 -4.65
C ASP A 33 -11.08 10.44 -4.37
N LEU A 34 -10.40 9.34 -4.03
CA LEU A 34 -10.97 8.06 -3.68
C LEU A 34 -10.82 7.82 -2.18
N LYS A 35 -11.88 7.35 -1.51
CA LYS A 35 -11.76 6.79 -0.16
C LYS A 35 -11.39 5.32 -0.32
N LEU A 36 -10.27 4.92 0.25
CA LEU A 36 -9.79 3.55 0.24
C LEU A 36 -9.45 3.12 1.67
N HIS A 37 -9.53 1.83 1.94
CA HIS A 37 -9.12 1.19 3.18
C HIS A 37 -7.92 0.28 2.92
N VAL A 38 -6.77 0.67 3.46
CA VAL A 38 -5.55 -0.16 3.38
C VAL A 38 -5.59 -1.22 4.48
N ALA A 39 -5.63 -2.49 4.07
CA ALA A 39 -5.74 -3.64 4.96
C ALA A 39 -4.37 -4.31 5.28
N ASN A 40 -3.35 -4.08 4.44
CA ASN A 40 -1.97 -4.41 4.80
C ASN A 40 -0.97 -3.52 4.06
N LEU A 41 0.22 -3.39 4.65
CA LEU A 41 1.31 -2.55 4.15
C LEU A 41 2.65 -3.30 4.23
N SER A 42 3.50 -3.10 3.23
CA SER A 42 4.93 -3.46 3.26
C SER A 42 5.76 -2.28 2.74
N ALA A 43 7.09 -2.41 2.79
CA ALA A 43 8.00 -1.42 2.22
C ALA A 43 7.83 -1.22 0.69
N HIS A 44 7.18 -2.15 -0.01
CA HIS A 44 7.06 -2.14 -1.47
C HIS A 44 5.66 -1.81 -1.97
N GLY A 45 4.65 -1.85 -1.11
CA GLY A 45 3.28 -1.63 -1.53
C GLY A 45 2.26 -1.97 -0.46
N PHE A 46 1.00 -2.02 -0.86
CA PHE A 46 -0.12 -2.24 0.04
C PHE A 46 -1.25 -2.98 -0.66
N MET A 47 -2.26 -3.37 0.11
CA MET A 47 -3.49 -3.95 -0.41
C MET A 47 -4.68 -3.20 0.20
N VAL A 48 -5.68 -2.92 -0.63
CA VAL A 48 -6.98 -2.39 -0.21
C VAL A 48 -8.06 -3.42 -0.44
N ASP A 49 -9.10 -3.39 0.38
CA ASP A 49 -10.24 -4.32 0.32
C ASP A 49 -11.57 -3.66 -0.06
N ASP A 50 -11.52 -2.43 -0.54
CA ASP A 50 -12.64 -1.63 -1.05
C ASP A 50 -12.31 -0.99 -2.42
N ALA A 51 -11.69 -1.77 -3.31
CA ALA A 51 -11.13 -1.32 -4.58
C ALA A 51 -12.15 -1.10 -5.73
N GLU A 52 -13.40 -0.80 -5.43
CA GLU A 52 -14.44 -0.71 -6.46
C GLU A 52 -14.11 0.40 -7.49
N GLY A 53 -14.17 0.04 -8.79
CA GLY A 53 -13.87 0.97 -9.88
C GLY A 53 -12.39 1.13 -10.23
N LEU A 54 -11.47 0.49 -9.50
CA LEU A 54 -10.04 0.47 -9.82
C LEU A 54 -9.68 -0.68 -10.77
N GLN A 55 -8.74 -0.41 -11.67
CA GLN A 55 -8.25 -1.34 -12.66
C GLN A 55 -6.73 -1.48 -12.59
N ARG A 56 -6.21 -2.63 -13.05
CA ARG A 56 -4.76 -2.83 -13.17
C ARG A 56 -4.13 -1.73 -14.01
N GLY A 57 -3.08 -1.11 -13.48
CA GLY A 57 -2.39 0.02 -14.09
C GLY A 57 -2.86 1.40 -13.62
N ASP A 58 -4.00 1.50 -12.92
CA ASP A 58 -4.42 2.75 -12.30
C ASP A 58 -3.36 3.23 -11.29
N ARG A 59 -3.17 4.55 -11.25
CA ARG A 59 -2.22 5.23 -10.36
C ARG A 59 -2.97 6.06 -9.34
N VAL A 60 -2.50 6.00 -8.11
CA VAL A 60 -2.97 6.82 -7.00
C VAL A 60 -1.80 7.45 -6.26
N ILE A 61 -2.04 8.62 -5.67
CA ILE A 61 -1.17 9.21 -4.66
C ILE A 61 -1.84 9.06 -3.30
N ILE A 62 -1.17 8.40 -2.36
CA ILE A 62 -1.62 8.34 -0.96
C ILE A 62 -0.65 9.10 -0.05
N ARG A 63 -1.12 9.50 1.13
CA ARG A 63 -0.26 10.08 2.17
C ARG A 63 -0.05 9.06 3.28
N LEU A 64 1.20 8.60 3.43
CA LEU A 64 1.61 7.79 4.57
C LEU A 64 2.18 8.70 5.68
N PRO A 65 2.02 8.33 6.96
CA PRO A 65 2.78 8.94 8.04
C PRO A 65 4.29 8.84 7.78
N VAL A 66 5.09 9.79 8.26
CA VAL A 66 6.57 9.88 8.06
C VAL A 66 7.01 10.09 6.61
N VAL A 67 6.55 9.27 5.67
CA VAL A 67 6.95 9.27 4.24
C VAL A 67 6.27 10.40 3.45
N GLY A 68 5.07 10.81 3.84
CA GLY A 68 4.29 11.81 3.13
C GLY A 68 3.62 11.24 1.88
N ARG A 69 3.53 12.05 0.82
CA ARG A 69 2.89 11.66 -0.45
C ARG A 69 3.76 10.63 -1.18
N ILE A 70 3.14 9.54 -1.60
CA ILE A 70 3.79 8.48 -2.37
C ILE A 70 2.85 7.97 -3.47
N GLU A 71 3.40 7.83 -4.68
CA GLU A 71 2.70 7.22 -5.82
C GLU A 71 2.70 5.70 -5.70
N ALA A 72 1.58 5.11 -6.08
CA ALA A 72 1.42 3.67 -6.20
C ALA A 72 0.55 3.32 -7.41
N TYR A 73 0.78 2.15 -7.99
CA TYR A 73 -0.01 1.64 -9.10
C TYR A 73 -0.59 0.27 -8.81
N VAL A 74 -1.79 0.03 -9.33
CA VAL A 74 -2.49 -1.25 -9.19
C VAL A 74 -1.78 -2.32 -10.01
N ILE A 75 -1.30 -3.37 -9.36
CA ILE A 75 -0.61 -4.50 -10.01
C ILE A 75 -1.54 -5.70 -10.25
N TRP A 76 -2.61 -5.83 -9.46
CA TRP A 76 -3.67 -6.81 -9.64
C TRP A 76 -4.96 -6.32 -8.97
N CYS A 77 -6.10 -6.75 -9.52
CA CYS A 77 -7.42 -6.65 -8.89
C CYS A 77 -8.01 -8.07 -8.78
N HIS A 78 -8.71 -8.36 -7.70
CA HIS A 78 -9.45 -9.60 -7.51
C HIS A 78 -10.63 -9.32 -6.58
N ASP A 79 -11.84 -9.49 -7.09
CA ASP A 79 -13.08 -9.06 -6.44
C ASP A 79 -12.99 -7.59 -5.99
N GLU A 80 -13.28 -7.31 -4.72
CA GLU A 80 -13.20 -5.97 -4.12
C GLU A 80 -11.78 -5.60 -3.67
N ARG A 81 -10.77 -6.45 -3.95
CA ARG A 81 -9.39 -6.23 -3.50
C ARG A 81 -8.50 -5.77 -4.63
N ALA A 82 -7.60 -4.85 -4.32
CA ALA A 82 -6.52 -4.45 -5.21
C ALA A 82 -5.19 -4.42 -4.49
N GLY A 83 -4.15 -4.92 -5.16
CA GLY A 83 -2.77 -4.80 -4.71
C GLY A 83 -2.09 -3.65 -5.42
N PHE A 84 -1.41 -2.82 -4.65
CA PHE A 84 -0.65 -1.69 -5.12
C PHE A 84 0.84 -1.91 -4.93
N GLN A 85 1.63 -1.44 -5.88
CA GLN A 85 3.08 -1.32 -5.76
C GLN A 85 3.45 0.16 -5.71
N PHE A 86 4.29 0.54 -4.76
CA PHE A 86 4.85 1.88 -4.71
C PHE A 86 5.80 2.12 -5.88
N GLU A 87 5.82 3.35 -6.38
CA GLU A 87 6.79 3.77 -7.39
C GLU A 87 8.23 3.75 -6.85
N ARG A 88 8.40 3.91 -5.52
CA ARG A 88 9.68 3.83 -4.82
C ARG A 88 9.58 2.94 -3.58
N ILE A 89 10.64 2.20 -3.29
CA ILE A 89 10.74 1.39 -2.06
C ILE A 89 10.87 2.34 -0.86
N ILE A 90 10.09 2.09 0.19
CA ILE A 90 10.21 2.78 1.48
C ILE A 90 11.40 2.18 2.22
N ARG A 91 12.32 3.03 2.73
CA ARG A 91 13.46 2.55 3.53
C ARG A 91 12.97 1.87 4.81
N LEU A 92 13.71 0.87 5.28
CA LEU A 92 13.29 0.07 6.43
C LEU A 92 12.99 0.94 7.67
N ASP A 93 13.84 1.92 7.98
CA ASP A 93 13.67 2.79 9.15
C ASP A 93 12.38 3.63 9.05
N ASP A 94 12.13 4.24 7.88
CA ASP A 94 10.91 5.01 7.61
C ASP A 94 9.67 4.08 7.66
N PHE A 95 9.79 2.87 7.12
CA PHE A 95 8.71 1.89 7.12
C PHE A 95 8.35 1.45 8.55
N MET A 96 9.34 1.15 9.39
CA MET A 96 9.10 0.83 10.79
C MET A 96 8.43 1.99 11.52
N ALA A 97 8.88 3.23 11.28
CA ALA A 97 8.26 4.42 11.85
C ALA A 97 6.80 4.64 11.37
N VAL A 98 6.47 4.27 10.12
CA VAL A 98 5.08 4.26 9.63
C VAL A 98 4.26 3.24 10.42
N ILE A 99 4.74 2.00 10.54
CA ILE A 99 4.03 0.92 11.24
C ILE A 99 3.78 1.30 12.70
N ASP A 100 4.78 1.90 13.37
CA ASP A 100 4.66 2.37 14.75
C ASP A 100 3.62 3.50 14.92
N GLN A 101 3.31 4.26 13.88
CA GLN A 101 2.24 5.28 13.93
C GLN A 101 0.86 4.72 13.55
N LEU A 102 0.82 3.68 12.72
CA LEU A 102 -0.42 2.97 12.39
C LEU A 102 -0.81 1.98 13.50
N GLN A 103 0.09 1.66 14.42
CA GLN A 103 -0.14 0.83 15.59
C GLN A 103 -0.03 1.64 16.90
N PRO A 104 -0.76 1.26 17.96
CA PRO A 104 -1.67 0.13 18.05
C PRO A 104 -3.06 0.56 17.56
N ASN A 105 -3.55 -0.01 16.46
CA ASN A 105 -4.98 0.05 16.21
C ASN A 105 -5.67 -0.81 17.28
N PRO A 106 -6.49 -0.23 18.19
CA PRO A 106 -7.17 -0.99 19.22
C PRO A 106 -8.09 -2.08 18.66
N ARG A 107 -8.53 -1.96 17.39
CA ARG A 107 -9.36 -2.96 16.70
C ARG A 107 -8.58 -4.19 16.20
N LEU A 108 -7.27 -4.08 16.00
CA LEU A 108 -6.39 -5.21 15.66
C LEU A 108 -5.93 -5.99 16.91
N ARG A 109 -6.37 -5.57 18.11
CA ARG A 109 -6.24 -6.36 19.33
C ARG A 109 -7.14 -7.58 19.18
N ARG A 110 -6.61 -8.64 18.55
CA ARG A 110 -7.22 -9.96 18.52
C ARG A 110 -7.61 -10.29 19.96
N LEU A 111 -8.92 -10.30 20.25
CA LEU A 111 -9.44 -10.89 21.48
C LEU A 111 -8.86 -12.31 21.52
N ARG A 112 -7.96 -12.52 22.48
CA ARG A 112 -7.50 -13.86 22.84
C ARG A 112 -8.66 -14.61 23.50
#